data_AF-A0A7W5SB52-F1
#
_entry.id   AF-A0A7W5SB52-F1
#
_cell.length_a   1.000
_cell.length_b   1.000
_cell.length_c   1.000
_cell.angle_alpha   90.00
_cell.angle_beta   90.00
_cell.angle_gamma   90.00
#
_symmetry.space_group_name_H-M   'P 1'
#
loop_
_entity.id
_entity.type
_entity.pdbx_description
1 polymer ?
#
loop_
_entity_poly.entity_id
_entity_poly.type
_entity_poly.pdbx_seq_one_letter_code
_entity_poly.pdbx_strand_id
1 'polypeptide(L)'
;MVRCPQCGSGSVKKSSAIYEQGISRSQGRSGGVWYSRGGPGVWSGRSSSERISGAAARNAPTGFELEAFTFVGVFAAALLIGFFTADSIGSFVMAVPIAFVVAGIAAFAVGVSQKEQRAVGQARYDRQWYCSKCRHKFEVDLDRTGPAAAENADPVGPTGGAGPGGYRADVASRILSPVQRAKSETERDGTWLKTIAARVNGDDRSFDPCRPTALDLGAVSRLASLGFLRYDPERDVFSLSDKGAARVAEMAS
;
A
#
# COMPACT_ATOMS: atom_id res chain seq x y z
N MET A 1 5.91 20.25 1.45
CA MET A 1 4.52 19.74 1.33
C MET A 1 4.07 19.89 -0.11
N VAL A 2 3.46 18.86 -0.71
CA VAL A 2 2.96 18.91 -2.10
C VAL A 2 1.73 19.82 -2.17
N ARG A 3 1.62 20.67 -3.20
CA ARG A 3 0.45 21.51 -3.47
C ARG A 3 -0.16 21.14 -4.82
N CYS A 4 -1.46 21.34 -4.97
CA CYS A 4 -2.15 21.08 -6.24
C CYS A 4 -1.71 22.10 -7.32
N PRO A 5 -1.26 21.67 -8.52
CA PRO A 5 -0.82 22.59 -9.57
C PRO A 5 -1.96 23.41 -10.18
N GLN A 6 -3.20 22.92 -10.12
CA GLN A 6 -4.36 23.59 -10.71
C GLN A 6 -4.98 24.67 -9.82
N CYS A 7 -4.96 24.50 -8.50
CA CYS A 7 -5.67 25.39 -7.57
C CYS A 7 -4.83 25.86 -6.37
N GLY A 8 -3.55 25.47 -6.29
CA GLY A 8 -2.64 25.83 -5.19
C GLY A 8 -3.00 25.25 -3.81
N SER A 9 -4.08 24.48 -3.69
CA SER A 9 -4.53 23.92 -2.41
C SER A 9 -3.55 22.90 -1.85
N GLY A 10 -3.31 22.96 -0.53
CA GLY A 10 -2.58 21.96 0.24
C GLY A 10 -3.42 20.73 0.62
N SER A 11 -4.71 20.71 0.27
CA SER A 11 -5.62 19.57 0.51
C SER A 11 -5.42 18.49 -0.56
N VAL A 12 -4.20 17.96 -0.64
CA VAL A 12 -3.81 16.87 -1.53
C VAL A 12 -3.61 15.60 -0.72
N LYS A 13 -4.10 14.48 -1.23
CA LYS A 13 -3.90 13.16 -0.63
C LYS A 13 -3.38 12.22 -1.70
N LYS A 14 -2.61 11.21 -1.28
CA LYS A 14 -2.12 10.17 -2.18
C LYS A 14 -3.31 9.41 -2.77
N SER A 15 -3.31 9.16 -4.08
CA SER A 15 -4.42 8.50 -4.76
C SER A 15 -4.68 7.10 -4.21
N SER A 16 -3.62 6.35 -3.89
CA SER A 16 -3.71 5.04 -3.24
C SER A 16 -4.42 5.09 -1.90
N ALA A 17 -4.07 6.06 -1.05
CA ALA A 17 -4.71 6.24 0.25
C ALA A 17 -6.21 6.57 0.13
N ILE A 18 -6.63 7.35 -0.87
CA ILE A 18 -8.06 7.63 -1.11
C ILE A 18 -8.79 6.36 -1.56
N TYR A 19 -8.18 5.57 -2.45
CA TYR A 19 -8.76 4.33 -2.93
C TYR A 19 -8.96 3.34 -1.79
N GLU A 20 -7.90 3.07 -1.01
CA GLU A 20 -7.96 2.16 0.13
C GLU A 20 -8.96 2.59 1.20
N GLN A 21 -9.00 3.88 1.54
CA GLN A 21 -9.95 4.41 2.53
C GLN A 21 -11.38 4.48 2.01
N GLY A 22 -11.56 4.61 0.69
CA GLY A 22 -12.87 4.77 0.06
C GLY A 22 -13.54 3.45 -0.31
N ILE A 23 -12.91 2.31 -0.03
CA ILE A 23 -13.45 0.97 -0.23
C ILE A 23 -13.83 0.41 1.14
N SER A 24 -15.12 0.31 1.39
CA SER A 24 -15.65 -0.41 2.55
C SER A 24 -16.10 -1.80 2.09
N ARG A 25 -15.38 -2.83 2.54
CA ARG A 25 -15.77 -4.23 2.34
C ARG A 25 -16.49 -4.74 3.57
N SER A 26 -17.72 -5.24 3.40
CA SER A 26 -18.41 -6.01 4.42
C SER A 26 -18.59 -7.44 3.91
N GLN A 27 -18.16 -8.41 4.71
CA GLN A 27 -18.42 -9.82 4.45
C GLN A 27 -19.43 -10.32 5.48
N GLY A 28 -20.59 -10.74 5.01
CA GLY A 28 -21.60 -11.43 5.79
C GLY A 28 -21.48 -12.93 5.60
N ARG A 29 -21.43 -13.68 6.70
CA ARG A 29 -21.75 -15.11 6.70
C ARG A 29 -23.14 -15.26 7.27
N SER A 30 -24.09 -15.69 6.45
CA SER A 30 -25.40 -16.11 6.92
C SER A 30 -25.46 -17.64 6.88
N GLY A 31 -25.84 -18.23 8.01
CA GLY A 31 -26.09 -19.66 8.12
C GLY A 31 -27.46 -19.84 8.76
N GLY A 32 -28.28 -20.70 8.17
CA GLY A 32 -29.63 -20.96 8.65
C GLY A 32 -29.96 -22.44 8.53
N VAL A 33 -30.71 -22.94 9.51
CA VAL A 33 -31.37 -24.24 9.45
C VAL A 33 -32.83 -23.97 9.11
N TRP A 34 -33.33 -24.55 8.03
CA TRP A 34 -34.75 -24.53 7.72
C TRP A 34 -35.34 -25.93 7.84
N TYR A 35 -36.65 -25.99 8.01
CA TYR A 35 -37.42 -27.23 7.94
C TYR A 35 -38.40 -27.12 6.77
N SER A 36 -38.27 -28.04 5.81
CA SER A 36 -39.19 -28.15 4.68
C SER A 36 -39.92 -29.49 4.71
N ARG A 37 -40.96 -29.68 3.88
CA ARG A 37 -41.67 -30.96 3.76
C ARG A 37 -40.76 -32.16 3.38
N GLY A 38 -39.54 -31.92 2.88
CA GLY A 38 -38.53 -32.94 2.59
C GLY A 38 -37.50 -33.20 3.70
N GLY A 39 -37.62 -32.54 4.86
CA GLY A 39 -36.68 -32.67 5.99
C GLY A 39 -35.90 -31.40 6.32
N PRO A 40 -35.03 -31.46 7.34
CA PRO A 40 -34.16 -30.35 7.73
C PRO A 40 -33.07 -30.10 6.68
N GLY A 41 -32.90 -28.84 6.29
CA GLY A 41 -31.85 -28.40 5.38
C GLY A 41 -30.97 -27.34 6.03
N VAL A 42 -29.67 -27.41 5.76
CA VAL A 42 -28.70 -26.41 6.20
C VAL A 42 -28.23 -25.62 4.98
N TRP A 43 -28.37 -24.30 5.02
CA TRP A 43 -27.82 -23.40 4.01
C TRP A 43 -26.77 -22.50 4.66
N SER A 44 -25.58 -22.45 4.05
CA SER A 44 -24.59 -21.40 4.28
C SER A 44 -24.51 -20.47 3.07
N GLY A 45 -24.79 -19.19 3.29
CA GLY A 45 -24.59 -18.11 2.32
C GLY A 45 -23.40 -17.25 2.72
N ARG A 46 -22.55 -16.91 1.74
CA ARG A 46 -21.50 -15.91 1.91
C ARG A 46 -21.88 -14.70 1.06
N SER A 47 -22.26 -13.60 1.71
CA SER A 47 -22.50 -12.34 1.03
C SER A 47 -21.25 -11.45 1.18
N SER A 48 -20.86 -10.83 0.08
CA SER A 48 -19.80 -9.84 0.03
C SER A 48 -20.42 -8.57 -0.52
N SER A 49 -20.40 -7.48 0.25
CA SER A 49 -20.80 -6.17 -0.24
C SER A 49 -19.57 -5.25 -0.27
N GLU A 50 -19.33 -4.61 -1.40
CA GLU A 50 -18.29 -3.60 -1.54
C GLU A 50 -18.96 -2.25 -1.82
N ARG A 51 -18.71 -1.26 -0.95
CA ARG A 51 -19.13 0.12 -1.17
C ARG A 51 -17.91 0.92 -1.56
N ILE A 52 -17.93 1.48 -2.77
CA ILE A 52 -16.84 2.28 -3.32
C ILE A 52 -17.31 3.74 -3.37
N SER A 53 -16.60 4.63 -2.69
CA SER A 53 -16.87 6.07 -2.80
C SER A 53 -16.58 6.55 -4.24
N GLY A 54 -17.32 7.56 -4.72
CA GLY A 54 -17.09 8.10 -6.07
C GLY A 54 -15.65 8.62 -6.29
N ALA A 55 -14.97 9.04 -5.22
CA ALA A 55 -13.55 9.43 -5.27
C ALA A 55 -12.61 8.22 -5.38
N ALA A 56 -12.93 7.11 -4.72
CA ALA A 56 -12.19 5.85 -4.87
C ALA A 56 -12.41 5.22 -6.24
N ALA A 57 -13.64 5.18 -6.75
CA ALA A 57 -13.95 4.65 -8.08
C ALA A 57 -13.16 5.39 -9.18
N ARG A 58 -13.09 6.73 -9.08
CA ARG A 58 -12.28 7.53 -10.00
C ARG A 58 -10.80 7.27 -9.85
N ASN A 59 -10.31 6.85 -8.69
CA ASN A 59 -8.89 6.54 -8.41
C ASN A 59 -8.60 5.03 -8.44
N ALA A 60 -9.48 4.23 -9.03
CA ALA A 60 -9.21 2.80 -9.17
C ALA A 60 -8.05 2.57 -10.15
N PRO A 61 -7.17 1.59 -9.87
CA PRO A 61 -6.20 1.15 -10.85
C PRO A 61 -6.95 0.53 -12.05
N THR A 62 -6.71 1.06 -13.24
CA THR A 62 -7.20 0.46 -14.49
C THR A 62 -6.38 -0.81 -14.75
N GLY A 63 -6.96 -2.02 -14.66
CA GLY A 63 -6.14 -3.20 -14.97
C GLY A 63 -6.68 -4.61 -14.84
N PHE A 64 -7.89 -4.86 -14.34
CA PHE A 64 -8.28 -6.25 -14.03
C PHE A 64 -9.31 -6.89 -14.98
N GLU A 65 -10.00 -6.12 -15.81
CA GLU A 65 -11.11 -6.68 -16.60
C GLU A 65 -10.65 -7.37 -17.89
N LEU A 66 -9.52 -6.95 -18.49
CA LEU A 66 -9.12 -7.43 -19.82
C LEU A 66 -8.79 -8.93 -19.88
N GLU A 67 -8.29 -9.51 -18.80
CA GLU A 67 -7.82 -10.90 -18.79
C GLU A 67 -8.99 -11.90 -18.92
N ALA A 68 -10.08 -11.65 -18.17
CA ALA A 68 -11.30 -12.45 -18.26
C ALA A 68 -11.98 -12.31 -19.62
N PHE A 69 -12.05 -11.09 -20.16
CA PHE A 69 -12.61 -10.85 -21.50
C PHE A 69 -11.79 -11.53 -22.60
N THR A 70 -10.46 -11.54 -22.48
CA THR A 70 -9.58 -12.20 -23.46
C THR A 70 -9.80 -13.71 -23.45
N PHE A 71 -9.90 -14.33 -22.27
CA PHE A 71 -10.18 -15.76 -22.17
C PHE A 71 -11.53 -16.12 -22.80
N VAL A 72 -12.60 -15.42 -22.42
CA VAL A 72 -13.96 -15.68 -22.94
C VAL A 72 -14.02 -15.44 -24.46
N GLY A 73 -13.39 -14.37 -24.95
CA GLY A 73 -13.36 -14.05 -26.38
C GLY A 73 -12.63 -15.10 -27.21
N VAL A 74 -11.43 -15.53 -26.78
CA VAL A 74 -10.66 -16.56 -27.49
C VAL A 74 -11.37 -17.91 -27.43
N PHE A 75 -11.96 -18.25 -26.28
CA PHE A 75 -12.73 -19.48 -26.14
C PHE A 75 -13.95 -19.53 -27.06
N ALA A 76 -14.73 -18.44 -27.11
CA ALA A 76 -15.89 -18.33 -28.00
C ALA A 76 -15.48 -18.43 -29.47
N ALA A 77 -14.39 -17.77 -29.87
CA ALA A 77 -13.86 -17.85 -31.23
C ALA A 77 -13.41 -19.28 -31.59
N ALA A 78 -12.71 -19.97 -30.68
CA ALA A 78 -12.27 -21.35 -30.90
C ALA A 78 -13.44 -22.33 -31.02
N LEU A 79 -14.48 -22.18 -30.21
CA LEU A 79 -15.71 -22.97 -30.33
C LEU A 79 -16.44 -22.72 -31.66
N LEU A 80 -16.47 -21.46 -32.11
CA LEU A 80 -17.12 -21.09 -33.36
C LEU A 80 -16.38 -21.70 -34.57
N ILE A 81 -15.04 -21.69 -34.57
CA ILE A 81 -14.22 -22.39 -35.57
C ILE A 81 -14.48 -23.90 -35.53
N GLY A 82 -14.49 -24.51 -34.34
CA GLY A 82 -14.80 -25.92 -34.17
C GLY A 82 -16.19 -26.29 -34.69
N PHE A 83 -17.18 -25.41 -34.51
CA PHE A 83 -18.53 -25.60 -35.03
C PHE A 83 -18.59 -25.60 -36.55
N PHE A 84 -17.85 -24.71 -37.22
CA PHE A 84 -17.81 -24.64 -38.69
C PHE A 84 -16.99 -25.75 -39.36
N THR A 85 -16.07 -26.38 -38.62
CA THR A 85 -15.14 -27.39 -39.16
C THR A 85 -15.52 -28.83 -38.80
N ALA A 86 -16.41 -29.03 -37.83
CA ALA A 86 -16.81 -30.37 -37.40
C ALA A 86 -17.89 -30.96 -38.31
N ASP A 87 -17.57 -32.07 -39.00
CA ASP A 87 -18.54 -32.82 -39.81
C ASP A 87 -19.52 -33.67 -38.97
N SER A 88 -19.27 -33.81 -37.67
CA SER A 88 -20.10 -34.60 -36.75
C SER A 88 -20.11 -34.04 -35.33
N ILE A 89 -21.17 -34.37 -34.57
CA ILE A 89 -21.30 -33.98 -33.16
C ILE A 89 -20.13 -34.54 -32.33
N GLY A 90 -19.65 -35.75 -32.62
CA GLY A 90 -18.51 -36.34 -31.92
C GLY A 90 -17.22 -35.53 -32.11
N SER A 91 -16.95 -35.08 -33.34
CA SER A 91 -15.80 -34.21 -33.65
C SER A 91 -15.90 -32.86 -32.93
N PHE A 92 -17.10 -32.29 -32.82
CA PHE A 92 -17.32 -31.04 -32.09
C PHE A 92 -17.06 -31.17 -30.58
N VAL A 93 -17.54 -32.26 -29.94
CA VAL A 93 -17.30 -32.50 -28.51
C VAL A 93 -15.81 -32.58 -28.20
N MET A 94 -15.01 -33.17 -29.10
CA MET A 94 -13.55 -33.26 -28.95
C MET A 94 -12.84 -31.91 -29.16
N ALA A 95 -13.46 -30.93 -29.81
CA ALA A 95 -12.91 -29.59 -29.99
C ALA A 95 -12.97 -28.73 -28.71
N VAL A 96 -13.92 -29.02 -27.80
CA VAL A 96 -14.11 -28.29 -26.54
C VAL A 96 -12.85 -28.28 -25.64
N PRO A 97 -12.21 -29.43 -25.31
CA PRO A 97 -11.00 -29.42 -24.48
C PRO A 97 -9.84 -28.68 -25.17
N ILE A 98 -9.72 -28.78 -26.50
CA ILE A 98 -8.70 -28.06 -27.27
C ILE A 98 -8.94 -26.55 -27.17
N ALA A 99 -10.19 -26.09 -27.32
CA ALA A 99 -10.55 -24.69 -27.16
C ALA A 99 -10.19 -24.16 -25.76
N PHE A 100 -10.41 -24.96 -24.71
CA PHE A 100 -9.99 -24.62 -23.34
C PHE A 100 -8.47 -24.47 -23.21
N VAL A 101 -7.70 -25.39 -23.79
CA VAL A 101 -6.22 -25.33 -23.76
C VAL A 101 -5.72 -24.10 -24.51
N VAL A 102 -6.25 -23.83 -25.71
CA VAL A 102 -5.86 -22.65 -26.51
C VAL A 102 -6.21 -21.35 -25.79
N ALA A 103 -7.42 -21.24 -25.24
CA ALA A 103 -7.84 -20.07 -24.47
C ALA A 103 -6.99 -19.89 -23.20
N GLY A 104 -6.64 -20.99 -22.53
CA GLY A 104 -5.76 -20.97 -21.35
C GLY A 104 -4.36 -20.47 -21.67
N ILE A 105 -3.74 -20.96 -22.76
CA ILE A 105 -2.41 -20.51 -23.21
C ILE A 105 -2.45 -19.03 -23.61
N ALA A 106 -3.48 -18.60 -24.35
CA ALA A 106 -3.64 -17.21 -24.76
C ALA A 106 -3.80 -16.28 -23.56
N ALA A 107 -4.66 -16.63 -22.60
CA ALA A 107 -4.84 -15.87 -21.36
C ALA A 107 -3.54 -15.81 -20.55
N PHE A 108 -2.81 -16.92 -20.44
CA PHE A 108 -1.51 -16.96 -19.76
C PHE A 108 -0.48 -16.04 -20.43
N ALA A 109 -0.37 -16.09 -21.75
CA ALA A 109 0.56 -15.23 -22.50
C ALA A 109 0.25 -13.74 -22.33
N VAL A 110 -1.04 -13.37 -22.40
CA VAL A 110 -1.49 -11.99 -22.13
C VAL A 110 -1.21 -11.60 -20.68
N GLY A 111 -1.48 -12.49 -19.72
CA GLY A 111 -1.23 -12.26 -18.31
C GLY A 111 0.26 -12.00 -18.01
N VAL A 112 1.17 -12.78 -18.62
CA VAL A 112 2.62 -12.60 -18.46
C VAL A 112 3.08 -11.29 -19.11
N SER A 113 2.66 -11.00 -20.34
CA SER A 113 3.01 -9.75 -21.05
C SER A 113 2.53 -8.51 -20.29
N GLN A 114 1.35 -8.59 -19.67
CA GLN A 114 0.82 -7.48 -18.89
C GLN A 114 1.48 -7.29 -17.53
N LYS A 115 2.28 -8.24 -17.01
CA LYS A 115 2.93 -8.07 -15.69
C LYS A 115 3.81 -6.84 -15.65
N GLU A 116 4.61 -6.61 -16.69
CA GLU A 116 5.49 -5.45 -16.78
C GLU A 116 4.67 -4.15 -16.89
N GLN A 117 3.64 -4.16 -17.74
CA GLN A 117 2.75 -3.00 -17.88
C GLN A 117 1.99 -2.69 -16.58
N ARG A 118 1.57 -3.72 -15.83
CA ARG A 118 0.95 -3.60 -14.51
C ARG A 118 1.93 -3.03 -13.50
N ALA A 119 3.17 -3.49 -13.48
CA ALA A 119 4.20 -2.95 -12.58
C ALA A 119 4.47 -1.46 -12.86
N VAL A 120 4.58 -1.08 -14.14
CA VAL A 120 4.74 0.34 -14.54
C VAL A 120 3.50 1.16 -14.18
N GLY A 121 2.30 0.64 -14.45
CA GLY A 121 1.04 1.29 -14.10
C GLY A 121 0.88 1.49 -12.60
N GLN A 122 1.32 0.51 -11.80
CA GLN A 122 1.29 0.57 -10.35
C GLN A 122 2.33 1.54 -9.79
N ALA A 123 3.53 1.58 -10.36
CA ALA A 123 4.53 2.60 -10.03
C ALA A 123 4.04 4.03 -10.31
N ARG A 124 3.36 4.25 -11.45
CA ARG A 124 2.70 5.54 -11.75
C ARG A 124 1.59 5.85 -10.75
N TYR A 125 0.77 4.85 -10.43
CA TYR A 125 -0.30 4.99 -9.44
C TYR A 125 0.22 5.39 -8.06
N ASP A 126 1.35 4.83 -7.64
CA ASP A 126 1.99 5.15 -6.37
C ASP A 126 2.58 6.56 -6.34
N ARG A 127 2.86 7.17 -7.49
CA ARG A 127 3.32 8.55 -7.64
C ARG A 127 2.17 9.54 -7.84
N GLN A 128 0.94 9.07 -8.01
CA GLN A 128 -0.23 9.93 -8.24
C GLN A 128 -0.79 10.52 -6.94
N TRP A 129 -1.12 11.80 -7.04
CA TRP A 129 -1.78 12.59 -6.01
C TRP A 129 -3.14 13.08 -6.52
N TYR A 130 -4.08 13.21 -5.59
CA TYR A 130 -5.43 13.67 -5.84
C TYR A 130 -5.74 14.90 -4.97
N CYS A 131 -6.21 15.98 -5.59
CA CYS A 131 -6.67 17.15 -4.86
C CYS A 131 -8.14 16.99 -4.47
N SER A 132 -8.45 17.09 -3.17
CA SER A 132 -9.83 16.97 -2.69
C SER A 132 -10.72 18.16 -3.06
N LYS A 133 -10.13 19.33 -3.35
CA LYS A 133 -10.86 20.56 -3.68
C LYS A 133 -11.30 20.61 -5.14
N CYS A 134 -10.36 20.51 -6.08
CA CYS A 134 -10.64 20.59 -7.52
C CYS A 134 -10.79 19.23 -8.21
N ARG A 135 -10.55 18.12 -7.49
CA ARG A 135 -10.63 16.73 -8.02
C ARG A 135 -9.62 16.40 -9.12
N HIS A 136 -8.61 17.23 -9.30
CA HIS A 136 -7.55 17.01 -10.28
C HIS A 136 -6.52 15.99 -9.77
N LYS A 137 -6.07 15.12 -10.67
CA LYS A 137 -4.99 14.16 -10.44
C LYS A 137 -3.71 14.65 -11.09
N PHE A 138 -2.59 14.49 -10.40
CA PHE A 138 -1.29 14.85 -10.95
C PHE A 138 -0.22 13.92 -10.38
N GLU A 139 0.88 13.78 -11.10
CA GLU A 139 2.03 12.95 -10.71
C GLU A 139 3.12 13.84 -10.11
N VAL A 140 3.80 13.36 -9.07
CA VAL A 140 4.94 14.05 -8.46
C VAL A 140 6.17 13.18 -8.62
N ASP A 141 7.12 13.63 -9.44
CA ASP A 141 8.43 13.00 -9.55
C ASP A 141 9.28 13.33 -8.32
N LEU A 142 9.21 12.47 -7.30
CA LEU A 142 10.04 12.59 -6.09
C LEU A 142 11.53 12.36 -6.36
N ASP A 143 11.86 11.67 -7.46
CA ASP A 143 13.25 11.39 -7.86
C ASP A 143 13.95 12.63 -8.45
N ARG A 144 13.17 13.59 -8.98
CA ARG A 144 13.73 14.80 -9.61
C ARG A 144 14.06 15.91 -8.62
N THR A 145 13.60 15.80 -7.37
CA THR A 145 14.02 16.65 -6.24
C THR A 145 15.38 16.26 -5.66
N GLY A 146 16.28 15.71 -6.48
CA GLY A 146 17.70 15.70 -6.19
C GLY A 146 18.31 17.11 -6.33
N PRO A 147 19.50 17.36 -5.73
CA PRO A 147 20.11 18.69 -5.62
C PRO A 147 20.37 19.42 -6.95
N ALA A 148 20.27 18.74 -8.10
CA ALA A 148 20.50 19.32 -9.43
C ALA A 148 19.30 20.10 -10.00
N ALA A 149 18.08 19.95 -9.47
CA ALA A 149 16.90 20.67 -9.97
C ALA A 149 16.70 22.05 -9.34
N ALA A 150 17.56 22.45 -8.40
CA ALA A 150 17.48 23.74 -7.71
C ALA A 150 18.06 24.93 -8.51
N GLU A 151 18.72 24.69 -9.65
CA GLU A 151 19.48 25.73 -10.34
C GLU A 151 18.66 26.58 -11.35
N ASN A 152 17.46 26.13 -11.74
CA ASN A 152 16.68 26.81 -12.80
C ASN A 152 15.22 27.13 -12.44
N ALA A 153 14.85 27.15 -11.15
CA ALA A 153 13.53 27.61 -10.74
C ALA A 153 13.58 29.11 -10.39
N ASP A 154 12.96 29.93 -11.25
CA ASP A 154 12.76 31.37 -11.01
C ASP A 154 12.16 31.64 -9.62
N PRO A 155 12.67 32.63 -8.87
CA PRO A 155 12.30 32.85 -7.49
C PRO A 155 10.95 33.58 -7.40
N VAL A 156 9.85 32.81 -7.32
CA VAL A 156 8.56 33.34 -6.88
C VAL A 156 8.38 33.08 -5.38
N GLY A 157 8.78 34.07 -4.58
CA GLY A 157 8.17 34.40 -3.28
C GLY A 157 8.73 33.70 -2.03
N PRO A 158 8.78 34.41 -0.88
CA PRO A 158 9.45 33.94 0.33
C PRO A 158 8.56 32.93 1.05
N THR A 159 8.88 31.65 0.93
CA THR A 159 8.41 30.64 1.87
C THR A 159 9.63 29.95 2.46
N GLY A 160 9.73 30.03 3.79
CA GLY A 160 10.92 29.68 4.56
C GLY A 160 11.52 28.33 4.18
N GLY A 161 12.79 28.36 3.80
CA GLY A 161 13.57 27.18 3.49
C GLY A 161 13.66 26.26 4.70
N ALA A 162 12.97 25.12 4.64
CA ALA A 162 13.32 23.97 5.44
C ALA A 162 14.59 23.38 4.82
N GLY A 163 15.75 23.83 5.32
CA GLY A 163 17.02 23.15 5.04
C GLY A 163 16.98 21.68 5.48
N PRO A 164 18.04 20.89 5.25
CA PRO A 164 18.12 19.49 5.67
C PRO A 164 17.78 19.25 7.17
N GLY A 165 17.94 20.25 8.04
CA GLY A 165 17.49 20.20 9.43
C GLY A 165 15.95 20.23 9.63
N GLY A 166 15.18 20.78 8.69
CA GLY A 166 13.72 20.88 8.81
C GLY A 166 12.99 19.55 8.66
N TYR A 167 13.52 18.63 7.83
CA TYR A 167 12.95 17.30 7.68
C TYR A 167 13.14 16.46 8.96
N ARG A 168 14.35 16.48 9.54
CA ARG A 168 14.63 15.78 10.79
C ARG A 168 13.83 16.34 11.96
N ALA A 169 13.68 17.67 12.05
CA ALA A 169 12.86 18.28 13.08
C ALA A 169 11.38 17.85 12.98
N ASP A 170 10.81 17.73 11.77
CA ASP A 170 9.45 17.20 11.56
C ASP A 170 9.35 15.74 12.02
N VAL A 171 10.32 14.89 11.63
CA VAL A 171 10.37 13.49 12.08
C VAL A 171 10.47 13.39 13.60
N ALA A 172 11.34 14.20 14.21
CA ALA A 172 11.50 14.22 15.66
C ALA A 172 10.21 14.64 16.37
N SER A 173 9.53 15.67 15.86
CA SER A 173 8.25 16.14 16.41
C SER A 173 7.18 15.03 16.39
N ARG A 174 7.12 14.23 15.32
CA ARG A 174 6.18 13.12 15.18
C ARG A 174 6.51 11.95 16.12
N ILE A 175 7.80 11.65 16.30
CA ILE A 175 8.26 10.61 17.22
C ILE A 175 7.93 10.99 18.66
N LEU A 176 8.16 12.25 19.04
CA LEU A 176 7.94 12.77 20.40
C LEU A 176 6.48 13.06 20.74
N SER A 177 5.65 13.34 19.73
CA SER A 177 4.21 13.61 19.89
C SER A 177 3.34 12.55 19.19
N PRO A 178 3.40 11.26 19.61
CA PRO A 178 2.54 10.23 19.04
C PRO A 178 1.07 10.55 19.29
N VAL A 179 0.24 10.36 18.25
CA VAL A 179 -1.23 10.47 18.33
C VAL A 179 -1.79 9.44 19.33
N GLN A 180 -1.12 8.30 19.50
CA GLN A 180 -1.49 7.26 20.47
C GLN A 180 -0.29 6.88 21.33
N ARG A 181 -0.28 7.31 22.59
CA ARG A 181 0.73 6.91 23.57
C ARG A 181 0.48 5.48 24.03
N ALA A 182 1.48 4.62 23.92
CA ALA A 182 1.39 3.27 24.45
C ALA A 182 1.39 3.31 25.98
N LYS A 183 0.45 2.60 26.62
CA LYS A 183 0.36 2.51 28.09
C LYS A 183 1.16 1.36 28.67
N SER A 184 1.39 0.31 27.89
CA SER A 184 2.10 -0.90 28.30
C SER A 184 2.98 -1.44 27.18
N GLU A 185 4.07 -2.08 27.58
CA GLU A 185 4.99 -2.81 26.72
C GLU A 185 4.32 -4.08 26.20
N THR A 186 4.60 -4.43 24.94
CA THR A 186 4.22 -5.70 24.30
C THR A 186 5.48 -6.46 23.88
N GLU A 187 5.38 -7.76 23.65
CA GLU A 187 6.50 -8.59 23.18
C GLU A 187 7.13 -8.04 21.88
N ARG A 188 6.30 -7.48 20.99
CA ARG A 188 6.75 -6.85 19.75
C ARG A 188 7.65 -5.64 19.99
N ASP A 189 7.38 -4.87 21.05
CA ASP A 189 8.19 -3.71 21.44
C ASP A 189 9.61 -4.14 21.83
N GLY A 190 9.75 -5.31 22.49
CA GLY A 190 11.05 -5.90 22.81
C GLY A 190 11.89 -6.24 21.57
N THR A 191 11.27 -6.84 20.55
CA THR A 191 11.95 -7.15 19.26
C THR A 191 12.43 -5.89 18.55
N TRP A 192 11.62 -4.84 18.54
CA TRP A 192 11.99 -3.55 17.98
C TRP A 192 13.13 -2.90 18.76
N LEU A 193 13.08 -2.95 20.09
CA LEU A 193 14.12 -2.40 20.96
C LEU A 193 15.46 -3.11 20.75
N LYS A 194 15.47 -4.45 20.64
CA LYS A 194 16.68 -5.23 20.27
C LYS A 194 17.24 -4.81 18.91
N THR A 195 16.37 -4.57 17.94
CA THR A 195 16.79 -4.17 16.59
C THR A 195 17.45 -2.79 16.57
N ILE A 196 16.95 -1.85 17.38
CA ILE A 196 17.57 -0.53 17.57
C ILE A 196 18.90 -0.68 18.31
N ALA A 197 18.93 -1.44 19.42
CA ALA A 197 20.13 -1.64 20.22
C ALA A 197 21.30 -2.23 19.43
N ALA A 198 21.04 -3.14 18.49
CA ALA A 198 22.07 -3.70 17.62
C ALA A 198 22.73 -2.70 16.65
N ARG A 199 22.14 -1.50 16.47
CA ARG A 199 22.59 -0.48 15.51
C ARG A 199 23.13 0.78 16.18
N VAL A 200 23.03 0.81 17.50
CA VAL A 200 23.38 1.95 18.30
C VAL A 200 24.90 2.06 18.38
N ASN A 201 25.44 3.26 18.14
CA ASN A 201 26.87 3.50 18.27
C ASN A 201 27.29 3.35 19.73
N GLY A 202 28.32 2.52 19.97
CA GLY A 202 28.64 1.94 21.28
C GLY A 202 28.81 2.91 22.44
N ASP A 203 29.36 4.11 22.18
CA ASP A 203 29.69 5.06 23.25
C ASP A 203 28.50 5.98 23.60
N ASP A 204 27.87 6.60 22.60
CA ASP A 204 26.81 7.61 22.80
C ASP A 204 25.39 7.03 22.85
N ARG A 205 25.29 5.73 22.65
CA ARG A 205 24.02 5.02 22.47
C ARG A 205 23.08 5.65 21.42
N SER A 206 23.66 6.34 20.43
CA SER A 206 22.93 7.12 19.42
C SER A 206 22.56 6.29 18.18
N PHE A 207 21.46 6.65 17.53
CA PHE A 207 21.03 6.11 16.24
C PHE A 207 20.25 7.15 15.43
N ASP A 208 20.18 6.95 14.11
CA ASP A 208 19.41 7.80 13.18
C ASP A 208 18.10 7.10 12.76
N PRO A 209 16.92 7.62 13.12
CA PRO A 209 15.64 7.03 12.75
C PRO A 209 15.31 7.17 11.25
N CYS A 210 15.97 8.09 10.54
CA CYS A 210 15.75 8.34 9.11
C CYS A 210 16.60 7.43 8.21
N ARG A 211 17.63 6.78 8.76
CA ARG A 211 18.35 5.75 8.01
C ARG A 211 17.41 4.56 7.75
N PRO A 212 17.50 3.91 6.58
CA PRO A 212 16.64 2.78 6.25
C PRO A 212 16.75 1.72 7.34
N THR A 213 15.72 1.66 8.18
CA THR A 213 15.53 0.60 9.15
C THR A 213 14.39 -0.28 8.68
N ALA A 214 14.40 -1.54 9.09
CA ALA A 214 13.24 -2.39 8.94
C ALA A 214 12.08 -1.95 9.87
N LEU A 215 12.28 -0.91 10.69
CA LEU A 215 11.28 -0.37 11.58
C LEU A 215 10.57 0.82 10.93
N ASP A 216 9.24 0.77 10.99
CA ASP A 216 8.39 1.92 10.73
C ASP A 216 8.60 3.00 11.81
N LEU A 217 8.47 4.28 11.43
CA LEU A 217 8.50 5.43 12.35
C LEU A 217 7.43 5.30 13.45
N GLY A 218 6.32 4.61 13.17
CA GLY A 218 5.31 4.26 14.17
C GLY A 218 5.86 3.41 15.32
N ALA A 219 6.76 2.46 15.02
CA ALA A 219 7.42 1.64 16.04
C ALA A 219 8.40 2.46 16.89
N VAL A 220 9.19 3.34 16.25
CA VAL A 220 10.13 4.24 16.96
C VAL A 220 9.38 5.21 17.87
N SER A 221 8.30 5.83 17.38
CA SER A 221 7.43 6.71 18.17
C SER A 221 6.81 5.98 19.36
N ARG A 222 6.38 4.73 19.16
CA ARG A 222 5.86 3.90 20.24
C ARG A 222 6.90 3.61 21.32
N LEU A 223 8.12 3.22 20.94
CA LEU A 223 9.22 2.99 21.90
C LEU A 223 9.63 4.27 22.65
N ALA A 224 9.64 5.41 21.98
CA ALA A 224 9.84 6.71 22.61
C ALA A 224 8.73 7.02 23.63
N SER A 225 7.46 6.71 23.31
CA SER A 225 6.34 6.90 24.24
C SER A 225 6.41 6.02 25.49
N LEU A 226 7.03 4.84 25.39
CA LEU A 226 7.30 3.94 26.53
C LEU A 226 8.52 4.39 27.36
N GLY A 227 9.23 5.44 26.92
CA GLY A 227 10.40 5.99 27.57
C GLY A 227 11.69 5.21 27.32
N PHE A 228 11.73 4.34 26.30
CA PHE A 228 12.95 3.57 25.96
C PHE A 228 13.94 4.36 25.11
N LEU A 229 13.47 5.43 24.46
CA LEU A 229 14.27 6.29 23.60
C LEU A 229 14.22 7.72 24.13
N ARG A 230 15.32 8.45 23.97
CA ARG A 230 15.44 9.87 24.28
C ARG A 230 15.85 10.61 23.00
N TYR A 231 15.38 11.83 22.85
CA TYR A 231 15.82 12.75 21.81
C TYR A 231 16.60 13.89 22.45
N ASP A 232 17.77 14.18 21.91
CA ASP A 232 18.59 15.34 22.27
C ASP A 232 18.38 16.45 21.23
N PRO A 233 17.67 17.54 21.55
CA PRO A 233 17.40 18.62 20.61
C PRO A 233 18.64 19.45 20.28
N GLU A 234 19.67 19.45 21.13
CA GLU A 234 20.90 20.22 20.87
C GLU A 234 21.77 19.52 19.81
N ARG A 235 21.78 18.19 19.86
CA ARG A 235 22.56 17.36 18.93
C ARG A 235 21.76 16.84 17.74
N ASP A 236 20.44 16.97 17.75
CA ASP A 236 19.51 16.39 16.76
C ASP A 236 19.72 14.87 16.60
N VAL A 237 19.79 14.17 17.73
CA VAL A 237 20.12 12.73 17.79
C VAL A 237 19.15 11.98 18.71
N PHE A 238 18.73 10.80 18.27
CA PHE A 238 18.01 9.84 19.11
C PHE A 238 18.99 8.88 19.77
N SER A 239 18.75 8.56 21.04
CA SER A 239 19.54 7.60 21.79
C SER A 239 18.68 6.68 22.64
N LEU A 240 19.24 5.53 23.03
CA LEU A 240 18.63 4.65 24.03
C LEU A 240 18.66 5.33 25.40
N SER A 241 17.52 5.41 26.07
CA SER A 241 17.46 5.84 27.46
C SER A 241 18.05 4.77 28.38
N ASP A 242 18.35 5.11 29.64
CA ASP A 242 18.82 4.13 30.63
C ASP A 242 17.79 3.02 30.86
N LYS A 243 16.50 3.36 30.82
CA LYS A 243 15.41 2.39 30.87
C LYS A 243 15.45 1.43 29.67
N GLY A 244 15.66 1.95 28.46
CA GLY A 244 15.80 1.14 27.25
C GLY A 244 17.02 0.23 27.31
N ALA A 245 18.17 0.75 27.75
CA ALA A 245 19.39 -0.01 27.88
C ALA A 245 19.27 -1.14 28.93
N ALA A 246 18.69 -0.85 30.10
CA ALA A 246 18.45 -1.86 31.13
C ALA A 246 17.52 -2.96 30.62
N ARG A 247 16.45 -2.60 29.89
CA ARG A 247 15.53 -3.56 29.31
C ARG A 247 16.20 -4.45 28.25
N VAL A 248 17.09 -3.90 27.44
CA VAL A 248 17.87 -4.68 26.47
C VAL A 248 18.79 -5.68 27.18
N ALA A 249 19.44 -5.28 28.27
CA ALA A 249 20.29 -6.15 29.06
C ALA A 249 19.49 -7.29 29.71
N GLU A 250 18.32 -7.01 30.27
CA GLU A 250 17.40 -8.01 30.83
C GLU A 250 16.93 -9.04 29.79
N MET A 251 16.73 -8.62 28.54
CA MET A 251 16.33 -9.54 27.46
C MET A 251 17.50 -10.34 26.87
N ALA A 252 18.74 -10.07 27.30
CA ALA A 252 19.95 -10.76 26.89
C ALA A 252 20.46 -11.76 27.94
N SER A 253 20.06 -11.61 29.21
CA SER A 253 20.20 -12.61 30.27
C SER A 253 19.19 -13.73 30.14
#